data_AF-A0A916Y5I5-F1
#
_entry.id   AF-A0A916Y5I5-F1
#
_cell.length_a   1.000
_cell.length_b   1.000
_cell.length_c   1.000
_cell.angle_alpha   90.00
_cell.angle_beta   90.00
_cell.angle_gamma   90.00
#
_symmetry.space_group_name_H-M   'P 1'
#
loop_
_entity.id
_entity.type
_entity.pdbx_description
1 polymer ?
#
loop_
_entity_poly.entity_id
_entity_poly.type
_entity_poly.pdbx_seq_one_letter_code
_entity_poly.pdbx_strand_id
1 'polypeptide(L)'
;MDSKGVLKGLEKEEWIMIDRILSYSNADSISKITPIDLLRYLITGTADSESDIKLIKYTIPKSWITKENVTQLMPFVYAKKKSRQIQSIMSSFASPKNSTIGLEAMHLINLYRNQNYNYPELCFLCHSKKTQNEMADDYSSWWKAQ
;
A
#
# COMPACT_ATOMS: atom_id res chain seq x y z
N MET A 1 2.42 22.06 -11.00
CA MET A 1 1.34 21.21 -11.56
C MET A 1 0.95 20.23 -10.47
N ASP A 2 0.06 20.63 -9.57
CA ASP A 2 -0.42 19.79 -8.48
C ASP A 2 -1.53 18.87 -9.01
N SER A 3 -1.20 17.60 -9.15
CA SER A 3 -2.13 16.57 -9.60
C SER A 3 -3.14 16.23 -8.52
N LYS A 4 -4.43 16.37 -8.88
CA LYS A 4 -5.48 15.35 -8.78
C LYS A 4 -5.54 14.51 -7.49
N GLY A 5 -6.65 14.71 -6.75
CA GLY A 5 -7.17 13.76 -5.77
C GLY A 5 -6.48 13.81 -4.41
N VAL A 6 -6.95 14.68 -3.51
CA VAL A 6 -6.52 14.63 -2.11
C VAL A 6 -7.10 13.35 -1.50
N LEU A 7 -6.24 12.35 -1.27
CA LEU A 7 -6.65 11.15 -0.56
C LEU A 7 -6.91 11.50 0.90
N LYS A 8 -8.19 11.56 1.29
CA LYS A 8 -8.60 11.83 2.67
C LYS A 8 -8.50 10.54 3.49
N GLY A 9 -7.98 10.67 4.71
CA GLY A 9 -8.03 9.60 5.69
C GLY A 9 -9.47 9.16 5.99
N LEU A 10 -9.58 7.96 6.54
CA LEU A 10 -10.83 7.40 7.07
C LEU A 10 -11.30 8.13 8.33
N GLU A 11 -12.62 8.19 8.51
CA GLU A 11 -13.23 8.50 9.79
C GLU A 11 -12.99 7.36 10.79
N LYS A 12 -13.22 7.60 12.08
CA LYS A 12 -12.83 6.67 13.15
C LYS A 12 -13.48 5.28 13.01
N GLU A 13 -14.77 5.23 12.70
CA GLU A 13 -15.54 3.98 12.59
C GLU A 13 -15.09 3.16 11.37
N GLU A 14 -14.85 3.83 10.23
CA GLU A 14 -14.28 3.22 9.03
C GLU A 14 -12.89 2.64 9.34
N TRP A 15 -12.04 3.42 10.02
CA TRP A 15 -10.70 2.98 10.38
C TRP A 15 -10.73 1.74 11.28
N ILE A 16 -11.60 1.71 12.30
CA ILE A 16 -11.76 0.55 13.20
C ILE A 16 -12.22 -0.69 12.43
N MET A 17 -13.15 -0.52 11.48
CA MET A 17 -13.61 -1.61 10.63
C MET A 17 -12.47 -2.21 9.81
N ILE A 18 -11.67 -1.37 9.15
CA ILE A 18 -10.54 -1.83 8.35
C ILE A 18 -9.44 -2.44 9.23
N ASP A 19 -9.15 -1.83 10.38
CA ASP A 19 -8.17 -2.36 11.33
C ASP A 19 -8.53 -3.78 11.78
N ARG A 20 -9.82 -4.01 12.05
CA ARG A 20 -10.36 -5.33 12.37
C ARG A 20 -10.16 -6.31 11.21
N ILE A 21 -10.55 -5.94 9.99
CA ILE A 21 -10.39 -6.78 8.79
C ILE A 21 -8.93 -7.21 8.60
N LEU A 22 -7.98 -6.29 8.76
CA LEU A 22 -6.56 -6.57 8.64
C LEU A 22 -6.02 -7.44 9.79
N SER A 23 -6.66 -7.43 10.95
CA SER A 23 -6.24 -8.19 12.14
C SER A 23 -6.72 -9.65 12.13
N TYR A 24 -7.82 -9.94 11.42
CA TYR A 24 -8.39 -11.30 11.38
C TYR A 24 -7.66 -12.20 10.39
N SER A 25 -7.55 -13.48 10.74
CA SER A 25 -6.56 -14.44 10.21
C SER A 25 -6.80 -14.97 8.79
N ASN A 26 -7.79 -14.47 8.03
CA ASN A 26 -8.08 -15.01 6.70
C ASN A 26 -8.05 -13.94 5.60
N ALA A 27 -7.44 -14.33 4.47
CA ALA A 27 -7.37 -13.50 3.27
C ALA A 27 -8.76 -13.14 2.74
N ASP A 28 -9.78 -13.97 2.97
CA ASP A 28 -11.15 -13.73 2.49
C ASP A 28 -11.75 -12.43 3.02
N SER A 29 -11.35 -12.00 4.23
CA SER A 29 -11.82 -10.74 4.80
C SER A 29 -11.33 -9.52 4.02
N ILE A 30 -10.23 -9.63 3.27
CA ILE A 30 -9.70 -8.52 2.47
C ILE A 30 -10.64 -8.11 1.33
N SER A 31 -11.46 -9.05 0.84
CA SER A 31 -12.45 -8.79 -0.22
C SER A 31 -13.51 -7.74 0.18
N LYS A 32 -13.64 -7.45 1.48
CA LYS A 32 -14.58 -6.47 2.04
C LYS A 32 -14.09 -5.02 1.95
N ILE A 33 -12.83 -4.81 1.56
CA ILE A 33 -12.25 -3.47 1.39
C ILE A 33 -11.61 -3.36 0.02
N THR A 34 -11.50 -2.14 -0.50
CA THR A 34 -10.77 -1.88 -1.75
C THR A 34 -9.30 -1.54 -1.47
N PRO A 35 -8.41 -1.62 -2.48
CA PRO A 35 -7.05 -1.11 -2.37
C PRO A 35 -6.98 0.38 -1.99
N ILE A 36 -7.98 1.18 -2.38
CA ILE A 36 -8.08 2.59 -2.00
C ILE A 36 -8.44 2.74 -0.52
N ASP A 37 -9.35 1.93 0.00
CA ASP A 37 -9.69 1.95 1.43
C ASP A 37 -8.49 1.60 2.29
N LEU A 38 -7.67 0.63 1.84
CA LEU A 38 -6.39 0.30 2.46
C LEU A 38 -5.44 1.50 2.44
N LEU A 39 -5.30 2.17 1.30
CA LEU A 39 -4.43 3.35 1.18
C LEU A 39 -4.91 4.50 2.08
N ARG A 40 -6.22 4.73 2.20
CA ARG A 40 -6.84 5.69 3.14
C ARG A 40 -6.55 5.31 4.60
N TYR A 41 -6.68 4.03 4.95
CA TYR A 41 -6.35 3.51 6.29
C TYR A 41 -4.90 3.81 6.68
N LEU A 42 -3.96 3.65 5.74
CA LEU A 42 -2.54 3.91 5.97
C LEU A 42 -2.19 5.40 6.15
N ILE A 43 -3.04 6.31 5.64
CA ILE A 43 -2.92 7.76 5.87
C ILE A 43 -3.41 8.18 7.25
N THR A 44 -4.44 7.52 7.78
CA THR A 44 -5.11 7.94 9.02
C THR A 44 -4.27 7.69 10.28
N GLY A 45 -3.18 6.92 10.17
CA GLY A 45 -2.20 6.78 11.25
C GLY A 45 -1.47 8.07 11.59
N THR A 46 -1.26 8.34 12.87
CA THR A 46 -0.31 9.34 13.34
C THR A 46 1.11 8.90 12.99
N ALA A 47 1.53 9.09 11.74
CA ALA A 47 2.82 8.72 11.13
C ALA A 47 4.07 9.39 11.76
N ASP A 48 3.94 9.82 13.01
CA ASP A 48 4.93 10.48 13.85
C ASP A 48 5.46 9.54 14.94
N SER A 49 5.05 8.27 14.99
CA SER A 49 5.62 7.26 15.88
C SER A 49 6.50 6.27 15.11
N GLU A 50 7.64 5.88 15.69
CA GLU A 50 8.50 4.81 15.13
C GLU A 50 7.79 3.43 15.06
N SER A 51 6.58 3.33 15.61
CA SER A 51 5.73 2.12 15.69
C SER A 51 4.60 2.05 14.66
N ASP A 52 4.59 2.88 13.61
CA ASP A 52 3.52 2.96 12.59
C ASP A 52 3.45 1.76 11.60
N ILE A 53 3.68 0.54 12.11
CA ILE A 53 3.58 -0.72 11.40
C ILE A 53 2.27 -1.42 11.79
N LYS A 54 1.48 -1.86 10.79
CA LYS A 54 0.41 -2.83 10.95
C LYS A 54 0.92 -4.20 10.53
N LEU A 55 1.05 -5.11 11.50
CA LEU A 55 1.37 -6.51 11.23
C LEU A 55 0.11 -7.27 10.80
N ILE A 56 0.19 -8.02 9.71
CA ILE A 56 -0.86 -8.95 9.28
C ILE A 56 -0.31 -10.37 9.15
N LYS A 57 -1.15 -11.39 9.39
CA LYS A 57 -0.73 -12.80 9.43
C LYS A 57 -0.82 -13.52 8.08
N TYR A 58 -1.37 -12.87 7.07
CA TYR A 58 -1.67 -13.46 5.78
C TYR A 58 -1.10 -12.62 4.63
N THR A 59 -0.96 -13.25 3.47
CA THR A 59 -0.66 -12.56 2.22
C THR A 59 -1.98 -12.20 1.54
N ILE A 60 -2.09 -10.96 1.09
CA ILE A 60 -3.19 -10.47 0.25
C ILE A 60 -3.10 -11.17 -1.11
N PRO A 61 -4.17 -11.85 -1.56
CA PRO A 61 -4.15 -12.62 -2.79
C PRO A 61 -4.10 -11.70 -4.00
N LYS A 62 -3.38 -12.11 -5.04
CA LYS A 62 -3.28 -11.36 -6.29
C LYS A 62 -4.63 -11.07 -6.95
N SER A 63 -5.60 -11.98 -6.81
CA SER A 63 -6.96 -11.80 -7.32
C SER A 63 -7.71 -10.62 -6.71
N TRP A 64 -7.22 -10.05 -5.60
CA TRP A 64 -7.83 -8.89 -4.97
C TRP A 64 -7.63 -7.58 -5.74
N ILE A 65 -6.58 -7.48 -6.57
CA ILE A 65 -6.29 -6.27 -7.34
C ILE A 65 -6.65 -6.45 -8.83
N THR A 66 -7.46 -5.53 -9.34
CA THR A 66 -7.91 -5.51 -10.74
C THR A 66 -7.27 -4.36 -11.53
N LYS A 67 -7.43 -4.37 -12.87
CA LYS A 67 -6.99 -3.25 -13.74
C LYS A 67 -7.64 -1.92 -13.32
N GLU A 68 -8.91 -1.94 -12.94
CA GLU A 68 -9.64 -0.76 -12.45
C GLU A 68 -9.03 -0.22 -11.15
N ASN A 69 -8.65 -1.11 -10.23
CA ASN A 69 -7.96 -0.66 -9.01
C ASN A 69 -6.60 -0.02 -9.32
N VAL A 70 -5.86 -0.54 -10.31
CA VAL A 70 -4.62 0.10 -10.76
C VAL A 70 -4.88 1.50 -11.30
N THR A 71 -5.91 1.70 -12.12
CA THR A 71 -6.34 3.03 -12.60
C THR A 71 -6.53 4.00 -11.43
N GLN A 72 -7.17 3.56 -10.36
CA GLN A 72 -7.44 4.38 -9.17
C GLN A 72 -6.19 4.62 -8.30
N LEU A 73 -5.23 3.70 -8.29
CA LEU A 73 -3.99 3.82 -7.52
C LEU A 73 -2.93 4.70 -8.20
N MET A 74 -2.91 4.72 -9.54
CA MET A 74 -1.91 5.45 -10.32
C MET A 74 -1.75 6.95 -10.00
N PRO A 75 -2.81 7.73 -9.69
CA PRO A 75 -2.67 9.12 -9.26
C PRO A 75 -1.79 9.30 -8.01
N PHE A 76 -1.65 8.27 -7.18
CA PHE A 76 -0.98 8.37 -5.88
C PHE A 76 0.50 8.00 -5.92
N VAL A 77 1.04 7.43 -7.01
CA VAL A 77 2.43 6.90 -7.04
C VAL A 77 3.52 7.96 -6.73
N TYR A 78 3.24 9.24 -7.00
CA TYR A 78 4.14 10.35 -6.68
C TYR A 78 3.94 10.92 -5.26
N ALA A 79 2.93 10.49 -4.52
CA ALA A 79 2.59 11.06 -3.22
C ALA A 79 3.72 10.85 -2.20
N LYS A 80 4.18 11.96 -1.61
CA LYS A 80 5.24 11.97 -0.58
C LYS A 80 4.73 12.00 0.85
N LYS A 81 3.41 12.06 1.03
CA LYS A 81 2.79 12.03 2.35
C LYS A 81 3.22 10.76 3.06
N LYS A 82 3.71 10.88 4.30
CA LYS A 82 4.04 9.74 5.15
C LYS A 82 2.83 8.82 5.30
N SER A 83 3.09 7.53 5.45
CA SER A 83 2.06 6.53 5.69
C SER A 83 2.51 5.52 6.74
N ARG A 84 1.54 4.88 7.38
CA ARG A 84 1.77 3.60 8.05
C ARG A 84 2.23 2.56 7.05
N GLN A 85 2.94 1.55 7.54
CA GLN A 85 3.36 0.39 6.77
C GLN A 85 2.52 -0.83 7.10
N ILE A 86 2.28 -1.69 6.11
CA ILE A 86 1.80 -3.05 6.34
C ILE A 86 2.97 -4.00 6.20
N GLN A 87 3.16 -4.86 7.19
CA GLN A 87 4.18 -5.89 7.16
C GLN A 87 3.58 -7.26 7.50
N SER A 88 4.15 -8.31 6.95
CA SER A 88 3.80 -9.67 7.36
C SER A 88 4.40 -9.96 8.74
N ILE A 89 3.65 -10.64 9.60
CA ILE A 89 4.13 -11.04 10.93
C ILE A 89 5.35 -11.98 10.83
N MET A 90 5.45 -12.75 9.75
CA MET A 90 6.57 -13.66 9.46
C MET A 90 7.84 -12.93 9.02
N SER A 91 7.73 -11.61 8.88
CA SER A 91 8.69 -10.72 8.24
C SER A 91 9.17 -9.62 9.18
N SER A 92 8.85 -9.72 10.47
CA SER A 92 8.96 -8.68 11.51
C SER A 92 10.39 -8.31 11.95
N PHE A 93 11.43 -8.91 11.37
CA PHE A 93 12.83 -8.57 11.66
C PHE A 93 13.35 -7.35 10.87
N ALA A 94 12.57 -6.80 9.94
CA ALA A 94 12.96 -5.60 9.19
C ALA A 94 12.74 -4.33 10.02
N SER A 95 13.77 -3.48 10.14
CA SER A 95 13.65 -2.19 10.83
C SER A 95 12.62 -1.28 10.14
N PRO A 96 11.75 -0.59 10.90
CA PRO A 96 10.83 0.39 10.34
C PRO A 96 11.60 1.45 9.56
N LYS A 97 11.33 1.56 8.26
CA LYS A 97 11.65 2.76 7.49
C LYS A 97 10.34 3.50 7.28
N ASN A 98 10.33 4.82 7.40
CA ASN A 98 9.14 5.61 7.05
C ASN A 98 8.68 5.28 5.62
N SER A 99 7.40 4.95 5.43
CA SER A 99 6.79 4.78 4.10
C SER A 99 6.10 6.06 3.66
N THR A 100 5.72 6.08 2.39
CA THR A 100 4.86 7.12 1.83
C THR A 100 3.71 6.48 1.08
N ILE A 101 2.64 7.24 0.91
CA ILE A 101 1.47 6.81 0.15
C ILE A 101 1.81 6.43 -1.29
N GLY A 102 2.78 7.11 -1.91
CA GLY A 102 3.24 6.70 -3.23
C GLY A 102 3.93 5.35 -3.23
N LEU A 103 4.72 5.05 -2.19
CA LEU A 103 5.35 3.74 -2.05
C LEU A 103 4.33 2.63 -1.80
N GLU A 104 3.34 2.85 -0.94
CA GLU A 104 2.27 1.88 -0.70
C GLU A 104 1.38 1.66 -1.94
N ALA A 105 1.08 2.73 -2.69
CA ALA A 105 0.35 2.61 -3.95
C ALA A 105 1.14 1.77 -4.97
N MET A 106 2.45 2.02 -5.12
CA MET A 106 3.31 1.23 -6.00
C MET A 106 3.41 -0.23 -5.56
N HIS A 107 3.46 -0.49 -4.24
CA HIS A 107 3.48 -1.83 -3.65
C HIS A 107 2.22 -2.61 -4.02
N LEU A 108 1.05 -1.98 -3.88
CA LEU A 108 -0.23 -2.55 -4.30
C LEU A 108 -0.29 -2.77 -5.80
N ILE A 109 0.10 -1.79 -6.63
CA ILE A 109 0.15 -1.96 -8.10
C ILE A 109 1.07 -3.13 -8.50
N ASN A 110 2.15 -3.37 -7.74
CA ASN A 110 3.06 -4.47 -8.02
C ASN A 110 2.40 -5.84 -7.91
N LEU A 111 1.41 -5.98 -7.02
CA LEU A 111 0.61 -7.20 -6.88
C LEU A 111 -0.15 -7.53 -8.18
N TYR A 112 -0.59 -6.51 -8.92
CA TYR A 112 -1.18 -6.68 -10.25
C TYR A 112 -0.10 -6.94 -11.31
N ARG A 113 0.91 -6.06 -11.36
CA ARG A 113 1.95 -5.99 -12.41
C ARG A 113 2.81 -7.25 -12.49
N ASN A 114 3.20 -7.82 -11.35
CA ASN A 114 4.18 -8.91 -11.28
C ASN A 114 3.51 -10.23 -10.91
N GLN A 115 3.91 -11.33 -11.55
CA GLN A 115 3.32 -12.65 -11.30
C GLN A 115 3.82 -13.31 -10.02
N ASN A 116 5.09 -13.07 -9.65
CA ASN A 116 5.73 -13.68 -8.49
C ASN A 116 5.74 -12.75 -7.26
N TYR A 117 4.73 -11.88 -7.15
CA TYR A 117 4.65 -10.85 -6.13
C TYR A 117 3.60 -11.16 -5.07
N ASN A 118 3.91 -10.91 -3.81
CA ASN A 118 3.03 -11.10 -2.65
C ASN A 118 2.98 -9.81 -1.83
N TYR A 119 1.80 -9.41 -1.37
CA TYR A 119 1.65 -8.25 -0.48
C TYR A 119 1.16 -8.72 0.90
N PRO A 120 1.67 -8.18 2.02
CA PRO A 120 2.83 -7.30 2.11
C PRO A 120 4.13 -8.08 1.93
N GLU A 121 5.05 -7.56 1.12
CA GLU A 121 6.40 -8.09 1.05
C GLU A 121 7.31 -7.42 2.09
N LEU A 122 8.21 -8.22 2.67
CA LEU A 122 9.19 -7.83 3.70
C LEU A 122 10.02 -6.60 3.30
N CYS A 123 10.20 -6.38 1.99
CA CYS A 123 11.20 -5.47 1.48
C CYS A 123 10.88 -4.99 0.06
N PHE A 124 9.64 -4.53 -0.18
CA PHE A 124 9.23 -3.94 -1.47
C PHE A 124 10.25 -2.91 -2.02
N LEU A 125 10.96 -2.22 -1.11
CA LEU A 125 11.87 -1.12 -1.44
C LEU A 125 13.35 -1.38 -1.16
N CYS A 126 13.74 -2.36 -0.35
CA CYS A 126 15.14 -2.46 0.08
C CYS A 126 16.08 -3.13 -0.95
N HIS A 127 15.58 -3.48 -2.13
CA HIS A 127 16.38 -3.94 -3.27
C HIS A 127 16.52 -2.89 -4.39
N SER A 128 15.80 -1.76 -4.31
CA SER A 128 15.85 -0.73 -5.34
C SER A 128 16.92 0.32 -5.02
N LYS A 129 17.83 0.56 -5.96
CA LYS A 129 18.74 1.72 -5.92
C LYS A 129 18.07 3.01 -6.40
N LYS A 130 16.80 2.93 -6.83
CA LYS A 130 16.03 4.07 -7.36
C LYS A 130 15.42 4.89 -6.22
N THR A 131 15.42 6.20 -6.39
CA THR A 131 14.60 7.12 -5.60
C THR A 131 13.11 6.84 -5.83
N GLN A 132 12.24 7.32 -4.93
CA GLN A 132 10.80 7.17 -5.12
C GLN A 132 10.29 7.85 -6.40
N ASN A 133 10.90 8.96 -6.84
CA ASN A 133 10.50 9.61 -8.09
C ASN A 133 10.81 8.73 -9.30
N GLU A 134 12.04 8.19 -9.37
CA GLU A 134 12.43 7.27 -10.46
C GLU A 134 11.55 6.01 -10.49
N MET A 135 11.18 5.48 -9.32
CA MET A 135 10.20 4.38 -9.26
C MET A 135 8.83 4.85 -9.79
N ALA A 136 8.31 5.99 -9.32
CA ALA A 136 7.03 6.51 -9.79
C ALA A 136 7.01 6.75 -11.31
N ASP A 137 8.12 7.21 -11.90
CA ASP A 137 8.31 7.36 -13.34
C ASP A 137 8.24 6.01 -14.07
N ASP A 138 8.86 4.95 -13.52
CA ASP A 138 8.77 3.59 -14.08
C ASP A 138 7.32 3.08 -14.09
N TYR A 139 6.59 3.25 -12.97
CA TYR A 139 5.20 2.82 -12.87
C TYR A 139 4.30 3.63 -13.81
N SER A 140 4.52 4.94 -13.91
CA SER A 140 3.80 5.80 -14.85
C SER A 140 4.03 5.40 -16.29
N SER A 141 5.28 5.14 -16.67
CA SER A 141 5.67 4.73 -18.02
C SER A 141 5.10 3.34 -18.37
N TRP A 142 5.22 2.39 -17.44
CA TRP A 142 4.63 1.05 -17.59
C TRP A 142 3.11 1.12 -17.81
N TRP A 143 2.41 1.92 -17.00
CA TRP A 143 0.95 2.04 -17.10
C TRP A 143 0.48 2.69 -18.40
N LYS A 144 1.20 3.71 -18.89
CA LYS A 144 0.90 4.36 -20.19
C LYS A 144 1.05 3.42 -21.39
N ALA A 145 1.78 2.31 -21.24
CA ALA A 145 2.01 1.33 -22.30
C ALA A 145 1.01 0.14 -22.28
N GLN A 146 0.01 0.15 -21.38
CA GLN A 146 -1.00 -0.91 -21.21
C GLN A 146 -2.24 -0.77 -22.10
#